data_AF-A0A4P2PUD7-F1
#
_entry.id   AF-A0A4P2PUD7-F1
#
_cell.length_a   1.000
_cell.length_b   1.000
_cell.length_c   1.000
_cell.angle_alpha   90.00
_cell.angle_beta   90.00
_cell.angle_gamma   90.00
#
_symmetry.space_group_name_H-M   'P 1'
#
loop_
_entity.id
_entity.type
_entity.pdbx_description
1 polymer ?
#
loop_
_entity_poly.entity_id
_entity_poly.type
_entity_poly.pdbx_seq_one_letter_code
_entity_poly.pdbx_strand_id
1 'polypeptide(L)'
;MLRSRPAFWIAFLTLTSGCAARPQPAPPVTIDVQPAPAARAPEPQAAEDTATGGAVLVWSSEGGGTTWHVAEDGAVLREEPGIVVATRRGEWRWEIRTEDVETSACELALGDVHGPGEGTGQRAHLVLRGAGARQEVITPPDADGSNVIEHRATVIGSVGPYLFIEERTYTYACGAHGFDGAGFVVWDAERGAAVDLLAEVPGVPALQREAAALLDAFEEIPVAARQAQDPPALVKLAPGYAARGWLRMTAQLARGACYACGDGAWSSYSRSAMVPIERLPARLAPWASPPPGVRAFLARTPGAPINGWSRP
;
A
#
# COMPACT_ATOMS: atom_id res chain seq x y z
N MET A 1 -82.72 -24.79 -41.51
CA MET A 1 -82.02 -23.49 -41.55
C MET A 1 -81.12 -23.37 -40.33
N LEU A 2 -79.86 -23.80 -40.45
CA LEU A 2 -78.85 -23.70 -39.38
C LEU A 2 -78.21 -22.31 -39.42
N ARG A 3 -78.20 -21.60 -38.29
CA ARG A 3 -77.50 -20.31 -38.12
C ARG A 3 -76.16 -20.55 -37.42
N SER A 4 -75.07 -20.31 -38.13
CA SER A 4 -73.70 -20.32 -37.63
C SER A 4 -73.43 -19.10 -36.73
N ARG A 5 -72.74 -19.32 -35.60
CA ARG A 5 -72.18 -18.28 -34.73
C ARG A 5 -70.72 -18.00 -35.14
N PRO A 6 -70.23 -16.75 -35.07
CA PRO A 6 -68.83 -16.44 -35.33
C PRO A 6 -67.95 -16.82 -34.13
N ALA A 7 -66.80 -17.43 -34.41
CA ALA A 7 -65.77 -17.77 -33.44
C ALA A 7 -64.92 -16.54 -33.12
N PHE A 8 -64.84 -16.22 -31.82
CA PHE A 8 -63.85 -15.30 -31.26
C PHE A 8 -62.47 -15.98 -31.26
N TRP A 9 -61.49 -15.40 -31.96
CA TRP A 9 -60.09 -15.77 -31.83
C TRP A 9 -59.45 -14.88 -30.77
N ILE A 10 -59.16 -15.46 -29.60
CA ILE A 10 -58.28 -14.87 -28.58
C ILE A 10 -56.87 -15.33 -28.92
N ALA A 11 -56.01 -14.41 -29.33
CA ALA A 11 -54.59 -14.66 -29.50
C ALA A 11 -53.92 -14.79 -28.12
N PHE A 12 -53.51 -16.01 -27.78
CA PHE A 12 -52.64 -16.28 -26.63
C PHE A 12 -51.22 -15.79 -26.97
N LEU A 13 -50.83 -14.64 -26.43
CA LEU A 13 -49.43 -14.22 -26.38
C LEU A 13 -48.70 -15.08 -25.34
N THR A 14 -47.91 -16.04 -25.83
CA THR A 14 -46.96 -16.80 -25.03
C THR A 14 -45.76 -15.92 -24.68
N LEU A 15 -45.76 -15.38 -23.45
CA LEU A 15 -44.59 -14.79 -22.82
C LEU A 15 -43.55 -15.89 -22.59
N THR A 16 -42.59 -16.00 -23.51
CA THR A 16 -41.37 -16.77 -23.30
C THR A 16 -40.49 -16.01 -22.31
N SER A 17 -40.58 -16.37 -21.03
CA SER A 17 -39.59 -15.99 -20.02
C SER A 17 -38.25 -16.63 -20.37
N GLY A 18 -37.45 -15.94 -21.19
CA GLY A 18 -36.05 -16.26 -21.39
C GLY A 18 -35.33 -16.15 -20.05
N CYS A 19 -34.67 -17.23 -19.64
CA CYS A 19 -33.71 -17.18 -18.55
C CYS A 19 -32.55 -16.29 -19.01
N ALA A 20 -32.62 -14.98 -18.75
CA ALA A 20 -31.46 -14.12 -18.85
C ALA A 20 -30.41 -14.70 -17.89
N ALA A 21 -29.28 -15.14 -18.45
CA ALA A 21 -28.14 -15.57 -17.66
C ALA A 21 -27.82 -14.45 -16.66
N ARG A 22 -27.75 -14.80 -15.36
CA ARG A 22 -27.31 -13.85 -14.34
C ARG A 22 -25.98 -13.25 -14.79
N PRO A 23 -25.80 -11.92 -14.73
CA PRO A 23 -24.52 -11.29 -14.96
C PRO A 23 -23.50 -11.98 -14.07
N GLN A 24 -22.52 -12.62 -14.69
CA GLN A 24 -21.42 -13.23 -13.96
C GLN A 24 -20.59 -12.08 -13.38
N PRO A 25 -20.38 -12.03 -12.05
CA PRO A 25 -19.55 -10.98 -11.46
C PRO A 25 -18.19 -10.99 -12.14
N ALA A 26 -17.69 -9.81 -12.49
CA ALA A 26 -16.35 -9.66 -13.03
C ALA A 26 -15.36 -10.34 -12.07
N PRO A 27 -14.39 -11.12 -12.59
CA PRO A 27 -13.38 -11.72 -11.74
C PRO A 27 -12.68 -10.61 -10.95
N PRO A 28 -12.31 -10.84 -9.67
CA PRO A 28 -11.53 -9.87 -8.93
C PRO A 28 -10.26 -9.55 -9.72
N VAL A 29 -9.95 -8.26 -9.88
CA VAL A 29 -8.67 -7.82 -10.43
C VAL A 29 -7.60 -8.33 -9.48
N THR A 30 -6.94 -9.41 -9.85
CA THR A 30 -5.70 -9.86 -9.20
C THR A 30 -4.62 -8.87 -9.61
N ILE A 31 -4.22 -8.03 -8.66
CA ILE A 31 -2.95 -7.30 -8.77
C ILE A 31 -1.87 -8.37 -8.71
N ASP A 32 -1.27 -8.66 -9.87
CA ASP A 32 -0.16 -9.60 -9.98
C ASP A 32 1.08 -8.95 -9.36
N VAL A 33 1.29 -9.19 -8.06
CA VAL A 33 2.49 -8.74 -7.38
C VAL A 33 3.64 -9.63 -7.88
N GLN A 34 4.40 -9.09 -8.82
CA GLN A 34 5.56 -9.78 -9.37
C GLN A 34 6.49 -10.18 -8.20
N PRO A 35 6.75 -11.49 -7.98
CA PRO A 35 7.54 -11.93 -6.84
C PRO A 35 8.94 -11.35 -6.93
N ALA A 36 9.42 -10.76 -5.84
CA ALA A 36 10.76 -10.21 -5.76
C ALA A 36 11.79 -11.30 -6.12
N PRO A 37 12.84 -10.99 -6.90
CA PRO A 37 13.89 -11.95 -7.21
C PRO A 37 14.48 -12.55 -5.93
N ALA A 38 14.78 -13.85 -5.95
CA ALA A 38 15.22 -14.62 -4.79
C ALA A 38 16.32 -13.89 -4.00
N ALA A 39 16.13 -13.82 -2.68
CA ALA A 39 17.04 -13.13 -1.78
C ALA A 39 18.48 -13.66 -1.93
N ARG A 40 19.40 -12.81 -2.42
CA ARG A 40 20.84 -13.10 -2.39
C ARG A 40 21.31 -13.26 -0.95
N ALA A 41 22.20 -14.23 -0.73
CA ALA A 41 22.86 -14.46 0.55
C ALA A 41 23.48 -13.17 1.12
N PRO A 42 23.48 -12.99 2.46
CA PRO A 42 24.06 -11.81 3.09
C PRO A 42 25.56 -11.74 2.80
N GLU A 43 25.99 -10.70 2.10
CA GLU A 43 27.40 -10.39 1.88
C GLU A 43 28.05 -9.89 3.19
N PRO A 44 29.37 -10.12 3.39
CA PRO A 44 30.09 -9.67 4.58
C PRO A 44 30.06 -8.14 4.69
N GLN A 45 29.88 -7.65 5.91
CA GLN A 45 30.00 -6.22 6.25
C GLN A 45 31.43 -5.74 5.97
N ALA A 46 31.61 -4.92 4.94
CA ALA A 46 32.85 -4.19 4.69
C ALA A 46 32.89 -2.88 5.50
N ALA A 47 34.11 -2.47 5.86
CA ALA A 47 34.43 -1.51 6.91
C ALA A 47 34.23 -0.02 6.58
N GLU A 48 33.78 0.70 7.61
CA GLU A 48 33.88 2.12 8.01
C GLU A 48 33.84 3.27 6.97
N ASP A 49 32.76 4.05 7.10
CA ASP A 49 32.43 5.33 6.47
C ASP A 49 33.20 6.53 7.04
N THR A 50 33.81 7.34 6.16
CA THR A 50 34.41 8.64 6.51
C THR A 50 33.84 9.84 5.74
N ALA A 51 32.74 9.70 4.98
CA ALA A 51 32.26 10.78 4.11
C ALA A 51 31.05 11.58 4.64
N THR A 52 30.30 11.07 5.60
CA THR A 52 29.24 11.81 6.33
C THR A 52 29.69 11.89 7.78
N GLY A 53 29.87 13.09 8.33
CA GLY A 53 30.47 13.31 9.65
C GLY A 53 29.66 12.79 10.84
N GLY A 54 29.41 11.48 10.92
CA GLY A 54 28.70 10.80 12.00
C GLY A 54 27.22 11.16 12.15
N ALA A 55 26.64 11.93 11.24
CA ALA A 55 25.26 12.39 11.34
C ALA A 55 24.25 11.27 11.06
N VAL A 56 23.20 11.20 11.86
CA VAL A 56 22.03 10.33 11.64
C VAL A 56 20.93 11.15 10.97
N LEU A 57 20.26 10.59 9.98
CA LEU A 57 19.07 11.22 9.39
C LEU A 57 17.83 10.79 10.15
N VAL A 58 16.98 11.74 10.48
CA VAL A 58 15.66 11.52 11.08
C VAL A 58 14.65 12.28 10.23
N TRP A 59 13.50 11.69 9.92
CA TRP A 59 12.48 12.39 9.15
C TRP A 59 11.07 12.20 9.70
N SER A 60 10.23 13.19 9.43
CA SER A 60 8.79 13.21 9.73
C SER A 60 8.02 13.44 8.43
N SER A 61 6.85 12.81 8.27
CA SER A 61 5.94 13.02 7.14
C SER A 61 5.06 14.26 7.29
N GLU A 62 5.06 14.93 8.46
CA GLU A 62 4.27 16.14 8.68
C GLU A 62 4.62 17.24 7.69
N GLY A 63 3.61 17.98 7.23
CA GLY A 63 3.82 19.15 6.34
C GLY A 63 4.42 18.83 4.97
N GLY A 64 4.35 17.58 4.50
CA GLY A 64 4.94 17.17 3.22
C GLY A 64 6.34 16.56 3.33
N GLY A 65 6.83 16.36 4.55
CA GLY A 65 8.11 15.72 4.81
C GLY A 65 9.19 16.71 5.22
N THR A 66 9.89 16.43 6.32
CA THR A 66 11.10 17.14 6.72
C THR A 66 12.14 16.12 7.20
N THR A 67 13.39 16.28 6.75
CA THR A 67 14.53 15.49 7.22
C THR A 67 15.52 16.36 7.98
N TRP A 68 15.92 15.89 9.17
CA TRP A 68 16.95 16.48 10.01
C TRP A 68 18.22 15.64 9.98
N HIS A 69 19.35 16.33 9.88
CA HIS A 69 20.68 15.79 10.10
C HIS A 69 21.03 16.00 11.56
N VAL A 70 21.17 14.90 12.29
CA VAL A 70 21.25 14.91 13.74
C VAL A 70 22.65 14.45 14.17
N ALA A 71 23.33 15.28 14.95
CA ALA A 71 24.60 14.94 15.58
C ALA A 71 24.41 13.90 16.71
N GLU A 72 25.50 13.33 17.21
CA GLU A 72 25.45 12.32 18.28
C GLU A 72 24.80 12.84 19.58
N ASP A 73 24.92 14.14 19.88
CA ASP A 73 24.34 14.80 21.05
C ASP A 73 22.88 15.27 20.84
N GLY A 74 22.29 14.94 19.68
CA GLY A 74 20.93 15.28 19.29
C GLY A 74 20.77 16.68 18.70
N ALA A 75 21.84 17.45 18.51
CA ALA A 75 21.76 18.74 17.84
C ALA A 75 21.39 18.57 16.36
N VAL A 76 20.46 19.40 15.87
CA VAL A 76 20.14 19.48 14.45
C VAL A 76 21.23 20.29 13.76
N LEU A 77 21.99 19.62 12.89
CA LEU A 77 23.06 20.21 12.08
C LEU A 77 22.50 20.86 10.82
N ARG A 78 21.48 20.24 10.22
CA ARG A 78 20.82 20.67 8.98
C ARG A 78 19.39 20.18 8.99
N GLU A 79 18.50 20.99 8.42
CA GLU A 79 17.13 20.62 8.10
C GLU A 79 16.92 20.75 6.60
N GLU A 80 16.16 19.86 6.00
CA GLU A 80 15.78 19.94 4.60
C GLU A 80 14.36 19.42 4.33
N PRO A 81 13.64 20.01 3.37
CA PRO A 81 12.31 19.57 3.01
C PRO A 81 12.35 18.25 2.23
N GLY A 82 11.39 17.38 2.52
CA GLY A 82 11.20 16.08 1.93
C GLY A 82 11.80 14.94 2.76
N ILE A 83 11.75 13.74 2.19
CA ILE A 83 12.21 12.50 2.81
C ILE A 83 13.59 12.16 2.24
N VAL A 84 14.58 12.02 3.12
CA VAL A 84 15.92 11.59 2.76
C VAL A 84 16.33 10.41 3.63
N VAL A 85 16.85 9.36 2.99
CA VAL A 85 17.40 8.17 3.66
C VAL A 85 18.88 8.03 3.36
N ALA A 86 19.66 7.66 4.38
CA ALA A 86 21.09 7.40 4.29
C ALA A 86 21.34 5.92 4.00
N THR A 87 22.33 5.69 3.15
CA THR A 87 22.90 4.39 2.76
C THR A 87 24.42 4.53 2.75
N ARG A 88 25.17 3.44 2.64
CA ARG A 88 26.64 3.52 2.44
C ARG A 88 27.02 4.20 1.14
N ARG A 89 26.10 4.24 0.18
CA ARG A 89 26.28 4.92 -1.11
C ARG A 89 26.04 6.42 -1.04
N GLY A 90 25.52 6.92 0.10
CA GLY A 90 25.17 8.31 0.33
C GLY A 90 23.69 8.51 0.62
N GLU A 91 23.26 9.77 0.51
CA GLU A 91 21.90 10.22 0.82
C GLU A 91 20.99 10.16 -0.40
N TRP A 92 19.88 9.42 -0.28
CA TRP A 92 18.87 9.30 -1.30
C TRP A 92 17.64 10.12 -0.94
N ARG A 93 17.24 11.02 -1.84
CA ARG A 93 16.02 11.82 -1.71
C ARG A 93 14.87 11.11 -2.40
N TRP A 94 13.73 11.02 -1.72
CA TRP A 94 12.47 10.63 -2.33
C TRP A 94 11.92 11.77 -3.19
N GLU A 95 11.68 11.48 -4.47
CA GLU A 95 11.06 12.38 -5.42
C GLU A 95 9.83 11.74 -6.03
N ILE A 96 8.72 12.47 -6.08
CA ILE A 96 7.47 12.03 -6.68
C ILE A 96 7.05 13.00 -7.78
N ARG A 97 6.54 12.44 -8.88
CA ARG A 97 5.97 13.20 -9.98
C ARG A 97 4.60 12.64 -10.31
N THR A 98 3.62 13.52 -10.42
CA THR A 98 2.32 13.19 -11.00
C THR A 98 2.41 13.27 -12.52
N GLU A 99 1.87 12.27 -13.20
CA GLU A 99 1.73 12.20 -14.65
C GLU A 99 0.30 11.81 -15.04
N ASP A 100 -0.10 12.21 -16.25
CA ASP A 100 -1.37 11.80 -16.82
C ASP A 100 -1.27 10.34 -17.25
N VAL A 101 -2.32 9.56 -16.96
CA VAL A 101 -2.45 8.15 -17.36
C VAL A 101 -3.55 8.05 -18.41
N GLU A 102 -3.28 7.40 -19.53
CA GLU A 102 -4.26 7.25 -20.61
C GLU A 102 -5.41 6.32 -20.16
N THR A 103 -6.64 6.81 -20.27
CA THR A 103 -7.87 6.09 -19.92
C THR A 103 -8.62 5.63 -21.16
N SER A 104 -9.64 4.79 -20.97
CA SER A 104 -10.47 4.25 -22.05
C SER A 104 -11.92 4.76 -21.99
N ALA A 105 -12.54 4.86 -23.16
CA ALA A 105 -13.99 4.97 -23.26
C ALA A 105 -14.64 3.68 -22.73
N CYS A 106 -15.88 3.78 -22.29
CA CYS A 106 -16.64 2.66 -21.71
C CYS A 106 -18.11 2.73 -22.15
N GLU A 107 -18.79 1.59 -22.14
CA GLU A 107 -20.22 1.50 -22.45
C GLU A 107 -21.06 1.49 -21.15
N LEU A 108 -22.10 2.31 -21.11
CA LEU A 108 -23.09 2.35 -20.03
C LEU A 108 -24.21 1.32 -20.30
N ALA A 109 -24.97 0.98 -19.26
CA ALA A 109 -25.99 -0.08 -19.30
C ALA A 109 -27.12 0.10 -20.36
N LEU A 110 -27.23 1.27 -20.99
CA LEU A 110 -28.22 1.57 -22.05
C LEU A 110 -27.61 1.67 -23.45
N GLY A 111 -26.33 1.29 -23.63
CA GLY A 111 -25.63 1.37 -24.91
C GLY A 111 -25.02 2.75 -25.20
N ASP A 112 -25.14 3.70 -24.28
CA ASP A 112 -24.47 4.99 -24.37
C ASP A 112 -22.96 4.81 -24.13
N VAL A 113 -22.13 5.36 -25.01
CA VAL A 113 -20.68 5.35 -24.84
C VAL A 113 -20.26 6.62 -24.10
N HIS A 114 -19.61 6.44 -22.96
CA HIS A 114 -18.92 7.52 -22.27
C HIS A 114 -17.48 7.57 -22.79
N GLY A 115 -17.02 8.76 -23.19
CA GLY A 115 -15.65 8.96 -23.63
C GLY A 115 -14.64 8.74 -22.50
N PRO A 116 -13.34 8.64 -22.80
CA PRO A 116 -12.29 8.49 -21.79
C PRO A 116 -12.38 9.60 -20.74
N GLY A 117 -12.27 9.23 -19.46
CA GLY A 117 -12.30 10.15 -18.33
C GLY A 117 -10.90 10.55 -17.86
N GLU A 118 -10.79 11.02 -16.61
CA GLU A 118 -9.53 11.50 -16.04
C GLU A 118 -8.61 10.36 -15.58
N GLY A 119 -7.32 10.46 -15.90
CA GLY A 119 -6.31 9.51 -15.43
C GLY A 119 -5.10 10.22 -14.85
N THR A 120 -4.79 9.95 -13.59
CA THR A 120 -3.60 10.49 -12.91
C THR A 120 -2.85 9.40 -12.17
N GLY A 121 -1.52 9.46 -12.20
CA GLY A 121 -0.68 8.50 -11.51
C GLY A 121 0.62 9.10 -10.99
N GLN A 122 1.12 8.56 -9.88
CA GLN A 122 2.40 8.97 -9.30
C GLN A 122 3.54 8.03 -9.65
N ARG A 123 4.58 8.57 -10.29
CA ARG A 123 5.88 7.92 -10.48
C ARG A 123 6.82 8.39 -9.40
N ALA A 124 7.52 7.47 -8.75
CA ALA A 124 8.41 7.80 -7.64
C ALA A 124 9.82 7.25 -7.84
N HIS A 125 10.79 8.06 -7.41
CA HIS A 125 12.20 7.76 -7.51
C HIS A 125 12.93 8.02 -6.19
N LEU A 126 14.03 7.31 -6.00
CA LEU A 126 15.11 7.75 -5.14
C LEU A 126 16.22 8.36 -5.98
N VAL A 127 16.66 9.57 -5.62
CA VAL A 127 17.74 10.30 -6.30
C VAL A 127 18.93 10.45 -5.37
N LEU A 128 20.08 9.92 -5.78
CA LEU A 128 21.32 10.00 -5.01
C LEU A 128 21.90 11.42 -5.09
N ARG A 129 22.16 12.02 -3.94
CA ARG A 129 22.77 13.35 -3.84
C ARG A 129 24.15 13.36 -4.50
N GLY A 130 24.40 14.36 -5.34
CA GLY A 130 25.72 14.65 -5.93
C GLY A 130 26.17 13.73 -7.07
N ALA A 131 25.58 12.53 -7.22
CA ALA A 131 25.99 11.54 -8.23
C ALA A 131 25.00 11.40 -9.40
N GLY A 132 23.79 11.98 -9.29
CA GLY A 132 22.75 11.91 -10.32
C GLY A 132 22.15 10.52 -10.54
N ALA A 133 22.61 9.49 -9.81
CA ALA A 133 22.04 8.15 -9.88
C ALA A 133 20.57 8.16 -9.42
N ARG A 134 19.73 7.41 -10.11
CA ARG A 134 18.30 7.29 -9.83
C ARG A 134 17.91 5.83 -9.69
N GLN A 135 16.97 5.56 -8.78
CA GLN A 135 16.27 4.30 -8.66
C GLN A 135 14.79 4.58 -8.93
N GLU A 136 14.21 3.93 -9.94
CA GLU A 136 12.75 3.94 -10.10
C GLU A 136 12.16 2.96 -9.08
N VAL A 137 11.28 3.48 -8.22
CA VAL A 137 10.71 2.72 -7.11
C VAL A 137 9.27 2.34 -7.40
N ILE A 138 8.49 3.30 -7.88
CA ILE A 138 7.07 3.13 -8.20
C ILE A 138 6.80 3.66 -9.61
N THR A 139 6.10 2.84 -10.39
CA THR A 139 5.58 3.19 -11.72
C THR A 139 4.07 3.16 -11.65
N PRO A 140 3.36 4.19 -12.15
CA PRO A 140 1.91 4.17 -12.19
C PRO A 140 1.40 2.93 -12.92
N PRO A 141 0.30 2.32 -12.46
CA PRO A 141 -0.36 1.27 -13.21
C PRO A 141 -0.96 1.83 -14.50
N ASP A 142 -1.07 0.98 -15.51
CA ASP A 142 -1.87 1.28 -16.69
C ASP A 142 -3.36 1.35 -16.30
N ALA A 143 -4.15 2.13 -17.03
CA ALA A 143 -5.57 2.25 -16.73
C ALA A 143 -6.41 1.03 -17.16
N ASP A 144 -5.85 0.06 -17.89
CA ASP A 144 -6.51 -1.10 -18.53
C ASP A 144 -8.05 -1.11 -18.49
N GLY A 145 -8.68 -0.47 -19.49
CA GLY A 145 -10.14 -0.42 -19.64
C GLY A 145 -10.88 0.50 -18.64
N SER A 146 -10.17 1.14 -17.72
CA SER A 146 -10.74 2.11 -16.78
C SER A 146 -11.00 3.43 -17.49
N ASN A 147 -12.17 3.98 -17.20
CA ASN A 147 -12.57 5.30 -17.61
C ASN A 147 -11.96 6.39 -16.73
N VAL A 148 -11.82 6.14 -15.44
CA VAL A 148 -11.11 7.00 -14.49
C VAL A 148 -10.06 6.18 -13.74
N ILE A 149 -8.88 6.75 -13.54
CA ILE A 149 -7.84 6.18 -12.66
C ILE A 149 -7.17 7.27 -11.83
N GLU A 150 -7.00 7.03 -10.53
CA GLU A 150 -6.14 7.83 -9.67
C GLU A 150 -5.17 6.91 -8.93
N HIS A 151 -3.87 7.11 -9.11
CA HIS A 151 -2.84 6.35 -8.39
C HIS A 151 -1.94 7.27 -7.56
N ARG A 152 -1.69 6.89 -6.30
CA ARG A 152 -0.84 7.62 -5.35
C ARG A 152 0.12 6.68 -4.63
N ALA A 153 1.34 7.14 -4.38
CA ALA A 153 2.37 6.41 -3.65
C ALA A 153 2.86 7.23 -2.44
N THR A 154 2.78 6.64 -1.25
CA THR A 154 3.13 7.31 0.02
C THR A 154 4.17 6.50 0.78
N VAL A 155 5.30 7.13 1.12
CA VAL A 155 6.25 6.57 2.09
C VAL A 155 5.61 6.69 3.48
N ILE A 156 5.16 5.57 4.04
CA ILE A 156 4.51 5.52 5.36
C ILE A 156 5.53 5.44 6.51
N GLY A 157 6.77 5.07 6.20
CA GLY A 157 7.90 5.15 7.11
C GLY A 157 9.18 4.56 6.54
N SER A 158 10.27 4.64 7.29
CA SER A 158 11.53 3.98 6.93
C SER A 158 12.21 3.36 8.14
N VAL A 159 13.04 2.33 7.92
CA VAL A 159 13.85 1.65 8.93
C VAL A 159 15.24 1.45 8.36
N GLY A 160 16.19 2.31 8.73
CA GLY A 160 17.50 2.32 8.05
C GLY A 160 17.33 2.61 6.55
N PRO A 161 17.91 1.79 5.65
CA PRO A 161 17.80 1.98 4.20
C PRO A 161 16.46 1.49 3.62
N TYR A 162 15.57 0.91 4.43
CA TYR A 162 14.31 0.34 3.97
C TYR A 162 13.19 1.38 4.01
N LEU A 163 12.56 1.65 2.86
CA LEU A 163 11.37 2.49 2.75
C LEU A 163 10.12 1.61 2.69
N PHE A 164 9.10 1.95 3.47
CA PHE A 164 7.80 1.30 3.49
C PHE A 164 6.83 2.18 2.73
N ILE A 165 6.30 1.67 1.63
CA ILE A 165 5.51 2.45 0.67
C ILE A 165 4.13 1.82 0.54
N GLU A 166 3.10 2.63 0.71
CA GLU A 166 1.71 2.28 0.38
C GLU A 166 1.35 2.92 -0.96
N GLU A 167 0.84 2.11 -1.87
CA GLU A 167 0.21 2.55 -3.11
C GLU A 167 -1.31 2.53 -2.92
N ARG A 168 -2.02 3.52 -3.44
CA ARG A 168 -3.49 3.51 -3.50
C ARG A 168 -3.93 3.81 -4.91
N THR A 169 -4.82 2.98 -5.43
CA THR A 169 -5.37 3.12 -6.77
C THR A 169 -6.89 3.11 -6.70
N TYR A 170 -7.49 4.19 -7.19
CA TYR A 170 -8.90 4.24 -7.54
C TYR A 170 -9.06 3.96 -9.03
N THR A 171 -10.01 3.11 -9.41
CA THR A 171 -10.43 2.91 -10.80
C THR A 171 -11.94 2.96 -10.94
N TYR A 172 -12.42 3.42 -12.09
CA TYR A 172 -13.83 3.34 -12.46
C TYR A 172 -13.96 2.94 -13.91
N ALA A 173 -14.76 1.89 -14.17
CA ALA A 173 -15.00 1.35 -15.51
C ALA A 173 -16.50 1.39 -15.87
N CYS A 174 -17.19 2.46 -15.47
CA CYS A 174 -18.58 2.74 -15.88
C CYS A 174 -19.64 1.72 -15.43
N GLY A 175 -19.28 0.95 -14.40
CA GLY A 175 -20.21 0.11 -13.66
C GLY A 175 -21.01 0.89 -12.61
N ALA A 176 -21.58 0.17 -11.65
CA ALA A 176 -22.40 0.78 -10.60
C ALA A 176 -21.61 1.75 -9.69
N HIS A 177 -20.30 1.55 -9.53
CA HIS A 177 -19.41 2.37 -8.71
C HIS A 177 -17.94 2.11 -9.11
N GLY A 178 -17.01 2.90 -8.55
CA GLY A 178 -15.57 2.69 -8.68
C GLY A 178 -15.00 1.69 -7.66
N PHE A 179 -13.72 1.42 -7.77
CA PHE A 179 -12.98 0.49 -6.91
C PHE A 179 -11.73 1.17 -6.39
N ASP A 180 -11.53 1.11 -5.08
CA ASP A 180 -10.29 1.49 -4.40
C ASP A 180 -9.53 0.23 -3.99
N GLY A 181 -8.24 0.19 -4.31
CA GLY A 181 -7.29 -0.82 -3.88
C GLY A 181 -6.05 -0.19 -3.26
N ALA A 182 -5.33 -0.97 -2.47
CA ALA A 182 -4.02 -0.61 -1.96
C ALA A 182 -2.97 -1.66 -2.34
N GLY A 183 -1.75 -1.21 -2.53
CA GLY A 183 -0.54 -1.99 -2.70
C GLY A 183 0.47 -1.68 -1.60
N PHE A 184 1.43 -2.58 -1.39
CA PHE A 184 2.48 -2.38 -0.40
C PHE A 184 3.82 -2.86 -0.92
N VAL A 185 4.82 -1.98 -0.83
CA VAL A 185 6.19 -2.24 -1.24
C VAL A 185 7.15 -1.90 -0.11
N VAL A 186 8.14 -2.76 0.11
CA VAL A 186 9.33 -2.41 0.89
C VAL A 186 10.50 -2.28 -0.08
N TRP A 187 11.10 -1.10 -0.15
CA TRP A 187 12.24 -0.82 -1.02
C TRP A 187 13.54 -0.74 -0.22
N ASP A 188 14.56 -1.49 -0.62
CA ASP A 188 15.92 -1.40 -0.07
C ASP A 188 16.73 -0.37 -0.89
N ALA A 189 16.89 0.84 -0.35
CA ALA A 189 17.61 1.92 -1.03
C ALA A 189 19.11 1.63 -1.22
N GLU A 190 19.71 0.79 -0.36
CA GLU A 190 21.11 0.36 -0.49
C GLU A 190 21.28 -0.44 -1.79
N ARG A 191 20.35 -1.38 -2.02
CA ARG A 191 20.38 -2.31 -3.15
C ARG A 191 19.67 -1.80 -4.40
N GLY A 192 18.76 -0.83 -4.25
CA GLY A 192 17.89 -0.37 -5.33
C GLY A 192 16.95 -1.45 -5.81
N ALA A 193 16.30 -2.17 -4.89
CA ALA A 193 15.36 -3.23 -5.22
C ALA A 193 14.26 -3.38 -4.17
N ALA A 194 13.10 -3.88 -4.60
CA ALA A 194 12.04 -4.31 -3.71
C ALA A 194 12.44 -5.57 -2.91
N VAL A 195 11.93 -5.69 -1.69
CA VAL A 195 12.14 -6.83 -0.79
C VAL A 195 10.78 -7.34 -0.32
N ASP A 196 10.59 -8.66 -0.41
CA ASP A 196 9.42 -9.31 0.19
C ASP A 196 9.62 -9.47 1.70
N LEU A 197 9.39 -8.37 2.43
CA LEU A 197 9.50 -8.37 3.89
C LEU A 197 8.30 -9.08 4.56
N LEU A 198 7.16 -9.22 3.86
CA LEU A 198 5.97 -9.91 4.38
C LEU A 198 6.29 -11.39 4.62
N ALA A 199 7.04 -12.03 3.70
CA ALA A 199 7.51 -13.41 3.84
C ALA A 199 8.52 -13.60 5.00
N GLU A 200 9.16 -12.53 5.48
CA GLU A 200 10.12 -12.59 6.58
C GLU A 200 9.48 -12.40 7.97
N VAL A 201 8.17 -12.14 8.05
CA VAL A 201 7.48 -11.91 9.32
C VAL A 201 7.34 -13.23 10.10
N PRO A 202 7.91 -13.33 11.31
CA PRO A 202 7.74 -14.52 12.12
C PRO A 202 6.32 -14.60 12.71
N GLY A 203 5.78 -15.81 12.80
CA GLY A 203 4.55 -16.05 13.56
C GLY A 203 3.25 -15.57 12.89
N VAL A 204 3.22 -15.45 11.55
CA VAL A 204 2.01 -15.04 10.79
C VAL A 204 0.73 -15.75 11.24
N PRO A 205 0.69 -17.08 11.49
CA PRO A 205 -0.54 -17.73 11.95
C PRO A 205 -1.11 -17.19 13.27
N ALA A 206 -0.27 -16.66 14.16
CA ALA A 206 -0.73 -16.01 15.39
C ALA A 206 -1.37 -14.64 15.09
N LEU A 207 -0.72 -13.83 14.26
CA LEU A 207 -1.25 -12.55 13.78
C LEU A 207 -2.59 -12.72 13.08
N GLN A 208 -2.74 -13.77 12.26
CA GLN A 208 -3.98 -14.09 11.55
C GLN A 208 -5.13 -14.42 12.51
N ARG A 209 -4.87 -15.18 13.58
CA ARG A 209 -5.88 -15.49 14.59
C ARG A 209 -6.32 -14.24 15.36
N GLU A 210 -5.36 -13.39 15.73
CA GLU A 210 -5.64 -12.14 16.43
C GLU A 210 -6.44 -11.17 15.54
N ALA A 211 -6.02 -11.00 14.28
CA ALA A 211 -6.74 -10.19 13.29
C ALA A 211 -8.16 -10.71 13.06
N ALA A 212 -8.35 -12.03 12.95
CA ALA A 212 -9.68 -12.61 12.80
C ALA A 212 -10.57 -12.29 14.00
N ALA A 213 -10.05 -12.42 15.23
CA ALA A 213 -10.78 -12.09 16.45
C ALA A 213 -11.17 -10.60 16.50
N LEU A 214 -10.25 -9.70 16.13
CA LEU A 214 -10.54 -8.27 16.04
C LEU A 214 -11.63 -7.97 15.02
N LEU A 215 -11.53 -8.54 13.81
CA LEU A 215 -12.51 -8.34 12.74
C LEU A 215 -13.89 -8.88 13.10
N ASP A 216 -13.97 -10.02 13.80
CA ASP A 216 -15.22 -10.63 14.24
C ASP A 216 -15.88 -9.88 15.40
N ALA A 217 -15.11 -9.24 16.27
CA ALA A 217 -15.65 -8.48 17.41
C ALA A 217 -16.51 -7.28 16.99
N PHE A 218 -16.29 -6.75 15.79
CA PHE A 218 -17.03 -5.62 15.22
C PHE A 218 -18.15 -6.05 14.26
N GLU A 219 -18.48 -7.34 14.20
CA GLU A 219 -19.52 -7.87 13.31
C GLU A 219 -20.73 -8.34 14.12
N GLU A 220 -21.91 -7.77 13.82
CA GLU A 220 -23.17 -8.24 14.40
C GLU A 220 -23.51 -9.65 13.90
N ILE A 221 -23.18 -9.97 12.64
CA ILE A 221 -23.37 -11.28 12.04
C ILE A 221 -22.09 -11.71 11.29
N PRO A 222 -21.05 -12.19 12.02
CA PRO A 222 -19.73 -12.48 11.44
C PRO A 222 -19.76 -13.46 10.26
N VAL A 223 -20.70 -14.41 10.26
CA VAL A 223 -20.82 -15.42 9.20
C VAL A 223 -21.34 -14.81 7.89
N ALA A 224 -22.21 -13.80 7.96
CA ALA A 224 -22.76 -13.14 6.77
C ALA A 224 -21.77 -12.15 6.14
N ALA A 225 -20.89 -11.56 6.96
CA ALA A 225 -19.87 -10.63 6.50
C ALA A 225 -18.66 -11.32 5.85
N ARG A 226 -18.44 -12.61 6.15
CA ARG A 226 -17.36 -13.41 5.57
C ARG A 226 -17.75 -13.89 4.17
N GLN A 227 -16.98 -13.49 3.16
CA GLN A 227 -17.06 -14.11 1.83
C GLN A 227 -16.31 -15.45 1.74
N ALA A 228 -15.26 -15.63 2.55
CA ALA A 228 -14.43 -16.83 2.57
C ALA A 228 -14.13 -17.26 4.01
N GLN A 229 -13.85 -18.55 4.19
CA GLN A 229 -13.36 -19.09 5.47
C GLN A 229 -11.85 -18.88 5.64
N ASP A 230 -11.18 -18.31 4.65
CA ASP A 230 -9.74 -18.10 4.67
C ASP A 230 -9.35 -17.12 5.80
N PRO A 231 -8.20 -17.36 6.47
CA PRO A 231 -7.69 -16.43 7.45
C PRO A 231 -7.34 -15.08 6.80
N PRO A 232 -7.41 -13.96 7.54
CA PRO A 232 -6.95 -12.66 7.02
C PRO A 232 -5.52 -12.77 6.48
N ALA A 233 -5.29 -12.26 5.27
CA ALA A 233 -3.98 -12.22 4.63
C ALA A 233 -3.13 -11.09 5.24
N LEU A 234 -1.85 -11.33 5.48
CA LEU A 234 -0.89 -10.29 5.83
C LEU A 234 -0.58 -9.47 4.57
N VAL A 235 -0.97 -8.19 4.56
CA VAL A 235 -0.92 -7.35 3.35
C VAL A 235 0.02 -6.15 3.45
N LYS A 236 0.27 -5.64 4.66
CA LYS A 236 1.11 -4.46 4.86
C LYS A 236 1.83 -4.49 6.19
N LEU A 237 3.02 -3.87 6.23
CA LEU A 237 3.77 -3.60 7.45
C LEU A 237 3.92 -2.08 7.60
N ALA A 238 3.67 -1.57 8.80
CA ALA A 238 3.85 -0.16 9.13
C ALA A 238 4.88 -0.02 10.25
N PRO A 239 6.05 0.59 9.99
CA PRO A 239 6.96 0.96 11.05
C PRO A 239 6.41 2.15 11.83
N GLY A 240 6.67 2.16 13.13
CA GLY A 240 6.41 3.28 14.02
C GLY A 240 7.49 3.35 15.07
N TYR A 241 7.59 4.48 15.77
CA TYR A 241 8.64 4.70 16.75
C TYR A 241 8.03 5.09 18.08
N ALA A 242 8.44 4.39 19.15
CA ALA A 242 8.07 4.79 20.50
C ALA A 242 8.73 6.15 20.85
N ALA A 243 8.28 6.80 21.92
CA ALA A 243 8.79 8.11 22.35
C ALA A 243 10.33 8.19 22.54
N ARG A 244 10.99 7.04 22.75
CA ARG A 244 12.45 6.94 22.88
C ARG A 244 13.16 6.50 21.58
N GLY A 245 12.46 6.42 20.46
CA GLY A 245 12.97 6.03 19.13
C GLY A 245 13.07 4.53 18.89
N TRP A 246 12.58 3.69 19.81
CA TRP A 246 12.55 2.24 19.60
C TRP A 246 11.58 1.87 18.51
N LEU A 247 12.03 1.04 17.58
CA LEU A 247 11.21 0.56 16.48
C LEU A 247 10.04 -0.28 17.02
N ARG A 248 8.86 0.02 16.50
CA ARG A 248 7.63 -0.77 16.61
C ARG A 248 7.19 -1.09 15.20
N MET A 249 6.59 -2.26 15.02
CA MET A 249 6.03 -2.68 13.75
C MET A 249 4.59 -3.10 13.99
N THR A 250 3.71 -2.70 13.09
CA THR A 250 2.32 -3.14 13.07
C THR A 250 2.05 -3.82 11.74
N ALA A 251 1.45 -5.00 11.78
CA ALA A 251 0.95 -5.70 10.61
C ALA A 251 -0.49 -5.27 10.32
N GLN A 252 -0.80 -4.98 9.06
CA GLN A 252 -2.18 -4.94 8.57
C GLN A 252 -2.51 -6.29 7.96
N LEU A 253 -3.61 -6.87 8.42
CA LEU A 253 -4.17 -8.09 7.86
C LEU A 253 -5.55 -7.82 7.30
N ALA A 254 -5.84 -8.31 6.10
CA ALA A 254 -7.09 -8.04 5.39
C ALA A 254 -7.81 -9.33 4.98
N ARG A 255 -9.15 -9.32 5.01
CA ARG A 255 -9.99 -10.41 4.46
C ARG A 255 -11.06 -9.85 3.53
N GLY A 256 -11.50 -10.66 2.57
CA GLY A 256 -12.60 -10.32 1.67
C GLY A 256 -13.90 -10.04 2.43
N ALA A 257 -14.65 -9.05 1.98
CA ALA A 257 -15.90 -8.58 2.58
C ALA A 257 -17.02 -8.54 1.54
N CYS A 258 -18.28 -8.63 1.99
CA CYS A 258 -19.42 -8.50 1.09
C CYS A 258 -19.45 -7.15 0.36
N TYR A 259 -20.24 -7.10 -0.72
CA TYR A 259 -20.47 -5.87 -1.46
C TYR A 259 -20.95 -4.76 -0.52
N ALA A 260 -20.27 -3.61 -0.54
CA ALA A 260 -20.51 -2.46 0.34
C ALA A 260 -20.25 -2.71 1.85
N CYS A 261 -19.52 -3.78 2.20
CA CYS A 261 -19.17 -4.11 3.59
C CYS A 261 -17.68 -3.85 3.92
N GLY A 262 -16.90 -3.37 2.95
CA GLY A 262 -15.49 -3.05 3.15
C GLY A 262 -15.30 -1.84 4.07
N ASP A 263 -14.14 -1.77 4.73
CA ASP A 263 -13.76 -0.61 5.56
C ASP A 263 -12.89 0.41 4.81
N GLY A 264 -12.55 0.11 3.55
CA GLY A 264 -11.69 0.95 2.72
C GLY A 264 -10.25 1.05 3.21
N ALA A 265 -9.83 0.27 4.22
CA ALA A 265 -8.48 0.33 4.76
C ALA A 265 -7.45 -0.39 3.89
N TRP A 266 -7.87 -1.39 3.10
CA TRP A 266 -7.03 -2.07 2.11
C TRP A 266 -7.66 -2.04 0.71
N SER A 267 -8.96 -2.34 0.60
CA SER A 267 -9.71 -2.20 -0.65
C SER A 267 -11.20 -1.98 -0.37
N SER A 268 -11.98 -1.58 -1.39
CA SER A 268 -13.44 -1.42 -1.30
C SER A 268 -14.17 -2.72 -0.89
N TYR A 269 -13.53 -3.87 -1.04
CA TYR A 269 -14.09 -5.20 -0.76
C TYR A 269 -13.30 -5.98 0.27
N SER A 270 -12.59 -5.29 1.15
CA SER A 270 -11.93 -5.92 2.28
C SER A 270 -12.20 -5.20 3.58
N ARG A 271 -12.04 -5.95 4.66
CA ARG A 271 -11.91 -5.40 6.01
C ARG A 271 -10.53 -5.74 6.54
N SER A 272 -9.94 -4.82 7.28
CA SER A 272 -8.58 -4.90 7.80
C SER A 272 -8.53 -4.81 9.32
N ALA A 273 -7.55 -5.48 9.91
CA ALA A 273 -7.16 -5.29 11.30
C ALA A 273 -5.67 -4.98 11.39
N MET A 274 -5.33 -4.15 12.37
CA MET A 274 -3.95 -3.79 12.70
C MET A 274 -3.52 -4.58 13.94
N VAL A 275 -2.46 -5.37 13.80
CA VAL A 275 -1.94 -6.23 14.88
C VAL A 275 -0.47 -5.88 15.14
N PRO A 276 -0.06 -5.58 16.38
CA PRO A 276 1.34 -5.35 16.72
C PRO A 276 2.21 -6.58 16.45
N ILE A 277 3.41 -6.36 15.91
CA ILE A 277 4.39 -7.42 15.72
C ILE A 277 5.34 -7.46 16.92
N GLU A 278 5.33 -8.56 17.67
CA GLU A 278 6.19 -8.76 18.84
C GLU A 278 7.66 -9.00 18.46
N ARG A 279 7.89 -9.72 17.36
CA ARG A 279 9.23 -10.09 16.88
C ARG A 279 9.46 -9.53 15.48
N LEU A 280 10.41 -8.60 15.38
CA LEU A 280 10.78 -7.98 14.11
C LEU A 280 11.35 -9.01 13.12
N PRO A 281 11.14 -8.82 11.80
CA PRO A 281 11.92 -9.52 10.79
C PRO A 281 13.41 -9.35 11.04
N ALA A 282 14.19 -10.43 10.91
CA ALA A 282 15.62 -10.44 11.28
C ALA A 282 16.42 -9.35 10.54
N ARG A 283 16.04 -9.06 9.29
CA ARG A 283 16.61 -8.00 8.45
C ARG A 283 16.54 -6.61 9.10
N LEU A 284 15.52 -6.33 9.90
CA LEU A 284 15.34 -5.04 10.57
C LEU A 284 16.03 -4.96 11.94
N ALA A 285 16.53 -6.08 12.47
CA ALA A 285 17.13 -6.13 13.80
C ALA A 285 18.26 -5.09 14.05
N PRO A 286 19.16 -4.79 13.08
CA PRO A 286 20.19 -3.76 13.25
C PRO A 286 19.64 -2.36 13.52
N TRP A 287 18.38 -2.12 13.19
CA TRP A 287 17.69 -0.83 13.26
C TRP A 287 16.61 -0.79 14.35
N ALA A 288 16.49 -1.85 15.16
CA ALA A 288 15.48 -1.93 16.20
C ALA A 288 15.72 -0.90 17.34
N SER A 289 16.99 -0.67 17.66
CA SER A 289 17.43 0.27 18.70
C SER A 289 17.92 1.57 18.06
N PRO A 290 17.42 2.74 18.52
CA PRO A 290 17.85 4.02 17.98
C PRO A 290 19.29 4.35 18.44
N PRO A 291 20.12 4.95 17.58
CA PRO A 291 21.45 5.42 17.95
C PRO A 291 21.38 6.60 18.95
N PRO A 292 22.48 6.93 19.65
CA PRO A 292 22.52 8.02 20.64
C PRO A 292 21.95 9.35 20.12
N GLY A 293 22.32 9.76 18.90
CA GLY A 293 21.85 10.99 18.28
C GLY A 293 20.33 11.06 18.16
N VAL A 294 19.67 9.98 17.73
CA VAL A 294 18.20 9.93 17.63
C VAL A 294 17.55 10.04 19.00
N ARG A 295 18.08 9.35 20.01
CA ARG A 295 17.53 9.43 21.38
C ARG A 295 17.68 10.84 21.95
N ALA A 296 18.83 11.46 21.75
CA ALA A 296 19.12 12.81 22.23
C ALA A 296 18.28 13.86 21.49
N PHE A 297 18.07 13.69 20.18
CA PHE A 297 17.14 14.50 19.39
C PHE A 297 15.72 14.42 19.96
N LEU A 298 15.17 13.22 20.11
CA LEU A 298 13.82 13.03 20.65
C LEU A 298 13.65 13.57 22.08
N ALA A 299 14.71 13.55 22.88
CA ALA A 299 14.69 14.16 24.21
C ALA A 299 14.61 15.70 24.16
N ARG A 300 15.17 16.32 23.12
CA ARG A 300 15.12 17.77 22.85
C ARG A 300 13.87 18.19 22.11
N THR A 301 13.22 17.27 21.39
CA THR A 301 11.98 17.49 20.63
C THR A 301 10.84 16.56 21.10
N PRO A 302 10.39 16.66 22.38
CA PRO A 302 9.34 15.77 22.88
C PRO A 302 8.07 15.88 22.04
N GLY A 303 7.56 14.74 21.59
CA GLY A 303 6.33 14.66 20.80
C GLY A 303 6.50 14.90 19.31
N ALA A 304 7.72 15.19 18.82
CA ALA A 304 7.98 15.21 17.38
C ALA A 304 7.69 13.81 16.80
N PRO A 305 6.77 13.69 15.83
CA PRO A 305 6.57 12.42 15.16
C PRO A 305 7.80 12.13 14.30
N ILE A 306 8.28 10.90 14.37
CA ILE A 306 9.31 10.41 13.45
C ILE A 306 8.72 9.26 12.66
N ASN A 307 8.91 9.30 11.35
CA ASN A 307 8.49 8.25 10.43
C ASN A 307 9.66 7.37 10.02
N GLY A 308 10.89 7.79 10.29
CA GLY A 308 12.06 6.95 10.08
C GLY A 308 13.37 7.60 10.50
N TRP A 309 14.39 6.77 10.63
CA TRP A 309 15.77 7.21 10.75
C TRP A 309 16.71 6.26 10.01
N SER A 310 17.86 6.78 9.61
CA SER A 310 18.88 6.05 8.85
C SER A 310 20.27 6.62 9.09
N ARG A 311 21.27 5.77 8.89
CA ARG A 311 22.69 6.13 8.88
C ARG A 311 23.39 5.29 7.81
N PRO A 312 24.55 5.73 7.28
CA PRO A 312 25.41 4.91 6.45
C PRO A 312 25.72 3.53 7.08
#